data_AF-A0A962T6E8-F1
#
_entry.id   AF-A0A962T6E8-F1
#
_cell.length_a   1.000
_cell.length_b   1.000
_cell.length_c   1.000
_cell.angle_alpha   90.00
_cell.angle_beta   90.00
_cell.angle_gamma   90.00
#
_symmetry.space_group_name_H-M   'P 1'
#
loop_
_entity.id
_entity.type
_entity.pdbx_description
1 polymer ?
#
loop_
_entity_poly.entity_id
_entity_poly.type
_entity_poly.pdbx_seq_one_letter_code
_entity_poly.pdbx_strand_id
1 'polypeptide(L)'
;MNLELTPIDSGSEPRRFPCAQCGAFLEYAPGVAALRCAYCGHENSIVVADQPIVEQDFRQTLRQLARTVATQESISIHCDSCGASYTFDNATHAGDCPFCGSPVVAKTEQHRELQPQALLPFQVQRDQARSAFREWLGNLWFAPSKLKDYARNDARLTGMYVPYWTYDADTTTTYRGERGDNYQVRETYRAVENGEEVERTRIVTKIRWSPAAGQVARFFDDVLVLASRSLPRDVTERLEPWDLANLTPYQEDYLSGFRSEMYQIELEQG
;
A
#
# COMPACT_ATOMS: atom_id res chain seq x y z
N MET A 1 39.23 36.81 13.87
CA MET A 1 37.77 36.66 13.76
C MET A 1 37.55 35.23 13.31
N ASN A 2 37.41 34.33 14.29
CA ASN A 2 37.32 32.89 14.05
C ASN A 2 35.91 32.58 13.58
N LEU A 3 35.77 32.23 12.30
CA LEU A 3 34.58 31.59 11.77
C LEU A 3 34.67 30.12 12.16
N GLU A 4 33.93 29.76 13.21
CA GLU A 4 33.64 28.36 13.53
C GLU A 4 32.88 27.75 12.36
N LEU A 5 33.53 26.83 11.66
CA LEU A 5 32.90 25.95 10.68
C LEU A 5 32.08 24.93 11.48
N THR A 6 30.76 25.09 11.49
CA THR A 6 29.85 24.02 11.88
C THR A 6 30.09 22.81 10.98
N PRO A 7 30.32 21.60 11.54
CA PRO A 7 30.48 20.41 10.73
C PRO A 7 29.17 20.11 9.99
N ILE A 8 29.29 19.86 8.69
CA ILE A 8 28.21 19.33 7.86
C ILE A 8 28.01 17.88 8.30
N ASP A 9 26.88 17.59 8.92
CA ASP A 9 26.51 16.25 9.36
C ASP A 9 26.41 15.32 8.13
N SER A 10 27.31 14.33 8.07
CA SER A 10 27.34 13.32 7.01
C SER A 10 26.19 12.33 7.23
N GLY A 11 25.02 12.65 6.66
CA GLY A 11 23.76 11.95 6.88
C GLY A 11 23.69 10.52 6.34
N SER A 12 24.33 9.57 7.02
CA SER A 12 24.23 8.12 6.75
C SER A 12 23.72 7.30 7.94
N GLU A 13 23.35 7.93 9.06
CA GLU A 13 22.90 7.19 10.25
C GLU A 13 21.38 6.97 10.28
N PRO A 14 20.92 5.75 10.62
CA PRO A 14 19.51 5.41 10.71
C PRO A 14 18.79 6.29 11.74
N ARG A 15 17.56 6.73 11.43
CA ARG A 15 16.76 7.53 12.37
C ARG A 15 16.19 6.65 13.47
N ARG A 16 16.23 7.18 14.69
CA ARG A 16 15.75 6.52 15.91
C ARG A 16 14.87 7.48 16.71
N PHE A 17 14.03 6.91 17.56
CA PHE A 17 13.01 7.64 18.30
C PHE A 17 13.14 7.36 19.81
N PRO A 18 14.04 8.06 20.53
CA PRO A 18 14.18 7.89 21.98
C PRO A 18 13.05 8.58 22.75
N CYS A 19 12.60 7.94 23.83
CA CYS A 19 11.62 8.47 24.75
C CYS A 19 12.15 9.69 25.47
N ALA A 20 11.39 10.80 25.45
CA ALA A 20 11.79 12.04 26.11
C ALA A 20 11.87 11.90 27.64
N GLN A 21 11.18 10.92 28.22
CA GLN A 21 11.14 10.69 29.67
C GLN A 21 12.20 9.70 30.18
N CYS A 22 12.50 8.63 29.44
CA CYS A 22 13.36 7.55 29.93
C CYS A 22 14.46 7.09 28.96
N GLY A 23 14.51 7.65 27.75
CA GLY A 23 15.48 7.28 26.71
C GLY A 23 15.24 5.94 26.00
N ALA A 24 14.26 5.13 26.45
CA ALA A 24 13.91 3.88 25.77
C ALA A 24 13.32 4.14 24.37
N PHE A 25 13.35 3.16 23.48
CA PHE A 25 12.80 3.31 22.14
C PHE A 25 11.27 3.44 22.15
N LEU A 26 10.79 4.33 21.28
CA LEU A 26 9.37 4.55 21.05
C LEU A 26 8.91 3.82 19.78
N GLU A 27 7.68 3.36 19.79
CA GLU A 27 7.01 2.79 18.62
C GLU A 27 5.82 3.66 18.24
N TYR A 28 5.50 3.73 16.95
CA TYR A 28 4.29 4.42 16.51
C TYR A 28 3.05 3.78 17.14
N ALA A 29 2.17 4.62 17.70
CA ALA A 29 0.92 4.18 18.30
C ALA A 29 -0.22 4.30 17.27
N PRO A 30 -0.75 3.19 16.73
CA PRO A 30 -1.81 3.26 15.72
C PRO A 30 -3.04 4.01 16.20
N GLY A 31 -3.57 4.86 15.33
CA GLY A 31 -4.76 5.68 15.58
C GLY A 31 -4.50 7.04 16.23
N VAL A 32 -3.25 7.37 16.58
CA VAL A 32 -2.90 8.69 17.13
C VAL A 32 -1.59 9.19 16.51
N ALA A 33 -1.43 10.50 16.36
CA ALA A 33 -0.17 11.11 15.91
C ALA A 33 0.85 11.15 17.07
N ALA A 34 1.26 9.99 17.59
CA ALA A 34 2.21 9.88 18.70
C ALA A 34 3.04 8.59 18.63
N LEU A 35 4.24 8.66 19.20
CA LEU A 35 5.10 7.52 19.48
C LEU A 35 4.99 7.16 20.96
N ARG A 36 4.68 5.91 21.28
CA ARG A 36 4.49 5.42 22.66
C ARG A 36 5.68 4.59 23.12
N CYS A 37 6.15 4.86 24.33
CA CYS A 37 7.20 4.11 24.98
C CYS A 37 6.65 2.80 25.56
N ALA A 38 7.15 1.65 25.09
CA ALA A 38 6.77 0.34 25.66
C ALA A 38 7.25 0.16 27.12
N TYR A 39 8.32 0.85 27.52
CA TYR A 39 8.88 0.76 28.87
C TYR A 39 8.15 1.60 29.94
N CYS A 40 7.99 2.92 29.72
CA CYS A 40 7.41 3.82 30.72
C CYS A 40 6.01 4.37 30.36
N GLY A 41 5.49 4.06 29.17
CA GLY A 41 4.18 4.51 28.71
C GLY A 41 4.10 5.96 28.22
N HIS A 42 5.17 6.75 28.34
CA HIS A 42 5.23 8.13 27.85
C HIS A 42 4.99 8.20 26.33
N GLU A 43 4.35 9.29 25.89
CA GLU A 43 4.04 9.56 24.49
C GLU A 43 4.80 10.80 24.01
N ASN A 44 5.57 10.66 22.94
CA ASN A 44 6.09 11.81 22.19
C ASN A 44 5.12 12.09 21.04
N SER A 45 4.57 13.30 20.95
CA SER A 45 3.70 13.69 19.84
C SER A 45 4.47 13.76 18.52
N ILE A 46 3.87 13.25 17.45
CA ILE A 46 4.33 13.44 16.08
C ILE A 46 3.79 14.78 15.60
N VAL A 47 4.68 15.70 15.25
CA VAL A 47 4.29 16.96 14.61
C VAL A 47 4.11 16.66 13.13
N VAL A 48 2.86 16.47 12.71
CA VAL A 48 2.52 16.22 11.30
C VAL A 48 3.02 17.39 10.47
N ALA A 49 3.81 17.10 9.44
CA ALA A 49 4.29 18.12 8.52
C ALA A 49 3.11 18.78 7.80
N ASP A 50 3.07 20.10 7.78
CA ASP A 50 2.06 20.89 7.06
C ASP A 50 2.44 21.07 5.57
N GLN A 51 3.02 20.04 4.97
CA GLN A 51 3.41 20.05 3.56
C GLN A 51 2.35 19.34 2.74
N PRO A 52 1.82 19.95 1.67
CA PRO A 52 0.89 19.26 0.80
C PRO A 52 1.60 18.09 0.10
N ILE A 53 0.88 17.01 -0.11
CA ILE A 53 1.31 15.93 -1.01
C ILE A 53 1.17 16.47 -2.43
N VAL A 54 2.27 16.47 -3.20
CA VAL A 54 2.30 17.08 -4.54
C VAL A 54 2.50 16.00 -5.58
N GLU A 55 1.55 15.87 -6.49
CA GLU A 55 1.69 15.03 -7.67
C GLU A 55 2.78 15.54 -8.61
N GLN A 56 3.47 14.61 -9.25
CA GLN A 56 4.57 14.91 -10.16
C GLN A 56 4.19 14.52 -11.59
N ASP A 57 4.56 15.34 -12.58
CA ASP A 57 4.38 14.99 -13.99
C ASP A 57 5.22 13.76 -14.35
N PHE A 58 4.54 12.66 -14.66
CA PHE A 58 5.15 11.36 -14.94
C PHE A 58 6.29 11.43 -15.97
N ARG A 59 6.08 12.12 -17.10
CA ARG A 59 7.08 12.19 -18.19
C ARG A 59 8.26 13.08 -17.84
N GLN A 60 8.04 14.13 -17.06
CA GLN A 60 9.11 14.97 -16.53
C GLN A 60 9.94 14.19 -15.52
N THR A 61 9.31 13.48 -14.58
CA THR A 61 10.00 12.66 -13.59
C THR A 61 10.84 11.58 -14.26
N LEU A 62 10.32 10.82 -15.23
CA LEU A 62 11.11 9.84 -15.98
C LEU A 62 12.34 10.45 -16.67
N ARG A 63 12.21 11.65 -17.25
CA ARG A 63 13.34 12.36 -17.87
C ARG A 63 14.39 12.84 -16.86
N GLN A 64 13.96 13.14 -15.63
CA GLN A 64 14.88 13.51 -14.55
C GLN A 64 15.63 12.28 -14.05
N LEU A 65 14.94 11.18 -13.79
CA LEU A 65 15.54 9.91 -13.35
C LEU A 65 16.58 9.39 -14.35
N ALA A 66 16.28 9.45 -15.65
CA ALA A 66 17.21 9.03 -16.70
C ALA A 66 18.54 9.81 -16.73
N ARG A 67 18.65 10.96 -16.02
CA ARG A 67 19.86 11.78 -15.92
C ARG A 67 20.65 11.55 -14.65
N THR A 68 20.06 10.86 -13.67
CA THR A 68 20.71 10.56 -12.40
C THR A 68 21.60 9.32 -12.56
N VAL A 69 22.73 9.27 -11.86
CA VAL A 69 23.62 8.11 -11.84
C VAL A 69 23.19 7.21 -10.69
N ALA A 70 23.01 5.91 -10.96
CA ALA A 70 22.56 4.92 -9.99
C ALA A 70 23.37 4.96 -8.69
N THR A 71 22.67 5.10 -7.56
CA THR A 71 23.25 5.15 -6.22
C THR A 71 23.51 3.75 -5.64
N GLN A 72 24.48 3.66 -4.71
CA GLN A 72 25.06 2.41 -4.22
C GLN A 72 24.02 1.41 -3.67
N GLU A 73 24.30 0.11 -3.89
CA GLU A 73 23.34 -0.98 -3.70
C GLU A 73 23.13 -1.45 -2.25
N SER A 74 23.96 -1.04 -1.27
CA SER A 74 23.85 -1.59 0.09
C SER A 74 23.86 -0.53 1.20
N ILE A 75 22.87 -0.63 2.09
CA ILE A 75 22.73 0.21 3.29
C ILE A 75 23.37 -0.55 4.46
N SER A 76 24.52 -0.09 4.93
CA SER A 76 25.10 -0.58 6.18
C SER A 76 24.49 0.17 7.35
N ILE A 77 23.90 -0.56 8.28
CA ILE A 77 23.23 -0.04 9.48
C ILE A 77 24.10 -0.37 10.69
N HIS A 78 24.46 0.67 11.43
CA HIS A 78 25.04 0.52 12.76
C HIS A 78 23.95 0.65 13.83
N CYS A 79 23.92 -0.28 14.78
CA CYS A 79 22.97 -0.28 15.89
C CYS A 79 23.67 0.07 17.20
N ASP A 80 23.56 1.30 17.68
CA ASP A 80 24.21 1.78 18.92
C ASP A 80 23.61 1.14 20.19
N SER A 81 22.47 0.44 20.07
CA SER A 81 21.86 -0.30 21.19
C SER A 81 22.70 -1.52 21.57
N CYS A 82 23.20 -2.26 20.58
CA CYS A 82 24.01 -3.47 20.80
C CYS A 82 25.42 -3.42 20.18
N GLY A 83 25.75 -2.34 19.47
CA GLY A 83 26.99 -2.14 18.74
C GLY A 83 27.11 -2.94 17.44
N ALA A 84 26.07 -3.67 17.02
CA ALA A 84 26.14 -4.51 15.83
C ALA A 84 26.02 -3.67 14.55
N SER A 85 26.83 -4.01 13.55
CA SER A 85 26.67 -3.50 12.18
C SER A 85 26.12 -4.61 11.28
N TYR A 86 25.07 -4.31 10.52
CA TYR A 86 24.41 -5.25 9.62
C TYR A 86 23.82 -4.54 8.40
N THR A 87 23.41 -5.30 7.39
CA THR A 87 22.71 -4.78 6.22
C THR A 87 21.29 -5.34 6.22
N PHE A 88 20.31 -4.50 5.90
CA PHE A 88 19.00 -4.99 5.51
C PHE A 88 19.04 -5.55 4.08
N ASP A 89 18.03 -6.34 3.71
CA ASP A 89 17.78 -6.64 2.30
C ASP A 89 17.53 -5.32 1.55
N ASN A 90 17.92 -5.23 0.27
CA ASN A 90 17.87 -3.99 -0.51
C ASN A 90 16.44 -3.41 -0.64
N ALA A 91 15.43 -4.24 -0.41
CA ALA A 91 14.03 -3.85 -0.40
C ALA A 91 13.52 -3.37 0.98
N THR A 92 14.25 -3.58 2.08
CA THR A 92 13.77 -3.28 3.44
C THR A 92 14.17 -1.87 3.87
N HIS A 93 13.18 -1.07 4.27
CA HIS A 93 13.32 0.33 4.68
C HIS A 93 13.28 0.52 6.20
N ALA A 94 12.38 -0.19 6.87
CA ALA A 94 12.26 -0.18 8.33
C ALA A 94 12.05 -1.61 8.85
N GLY A 95 12.58 -1.88 10.04
CA GLY A 95 12.45 -3.17 10.70
C GLY A 95 13.17 -3.21 12.05
N ASP A 96 13.29 -4.41 12.60
CA ASP A 96 13.97 -4.61 13.89
C ASP A 96 15.44 -4.99 13.68
N CYS A 97 16.31 -4.52 14.57
CA CYS A 97 17.68 -5.02 14.65
C CYS A 97 17.67 -6.54 14.89
N PRO A 98 18.32 -7.35 14.02
CA PRO A 98 18.28 -8.81 14.14
C PRO A 98 19.00 -9.33 15.40
N PHE A 99 19.79 -8.48 16.06
CA PHE A 99 20.56 -8.83 17.26
C PHE A 99 19.83 -8.47 18.56
N CYS A 100 19.21 -7.29 18.64
CA CYS A 100 18.64 -6.78 19.90
C CYS A 100 17.16 -6.42 19.82
N GLY A 101 16.53 -6.51 18.64
CA GLY A 101 15.12 -6.22 18.45
C GLY A 101 14.73 -4.74 18.52
N SER A 102 15.70 -3.82 18.61
CA SER A 102 15.40 -2.38 18.60
C SER A 102 14.89 -1.95 17.22
N PRO A 103 13.85 -1.10 17.13
CA PRO A 103 13.34 -0.63 15.84
C PRO A 103 14.35 0.31 15.18
N VAL A 104 14.51 0.16 13.85
CA VAL A 104 15.45 0.93 13.03
C VAL A 104 14.78 1.33 11.73
N VAL A 105 14.88 2.62 11.38
CA VAL A 105 14.48 3.15 10.07
C VAL A 105 15.75 3.56 9.31
N ALA A 106 15.98 2.93 8.16
CA ALA A 106 17.12 3.22 7.31
C ALA A 106 16.90 4.53 6.55
N LYS A 107 17.90 5.43 6.52
CA LYS A 107 17.83 6.63 5.68
C LYS A 107 18.02 6.27 4.20
N THR A 108 17.05 6.65 3.37
CA THR A 108 16.96 6.30 1.94
C THR A 108 17.49 7.38 1.00
N GLU A 109 17.79 8.56 1.52
CA GLU A 109 18.20 9.74 0.74
C GLU A 109 19.45 9.49 -0.13
N GLN A 110 20.32 8.57 0.29
CA GLN A 110 21.53 8.20 -0.45
C GLN A 110 21.35 7.01 -1.40
N HIS A 111 20.18 6.37 -1.48
CA HIS A 111 20.02 5.08 -2.16
C HIS A 111 18.88 5.02 -3.18
N ARG A 112 17.96 5.99 -3.17
CA ARG A 112 16.84 6.05 -4.09
C ARG A 112 16.56 7.48 -4.56
N GLU A 113 16.27 7.60 -5.84
CA GLU A 113 16.06 8.88 -6.52
C GLU A 113 14.67 9.47 -6.22
N LEU A 114 13.68 8.59 -6.02
CA LEU A 114 12.34 8.97 -5.57
C LEU A 114 12.16 8.61 -4.10
N GLN A 115 11.81 9.61 -3.30
CA GLN A 115 11.44 9.42 -1.90
C GLN A 115 9.91 9.26 -1.80
N PRO A 116 9.40 8.45 -0.86
CA PRO A 116 7.97 8.41 -0.58
C PRO A 116 7.46 9.80 -0.19
N GLN A 117 6.34 10.23 -0.79
CA GLN A 117 5.74 11.53 -0.49
C GLN A 117 4.69 11.46 0.61
N ALA A 118 4.01 10.32 0.71
CA ALA A 118 2.92 10.09 1.63
C ALA A 118 2.94 8.66 2.17
N LEU A 119 2.25 8.46 3.27
CA LEU A 119 1.92 7.14 3.82
C LEU A 119 0.51 7.16 4.41
N LEU A 120 -0.12 6.00 4.52
CA LEU A 120 -1.38 5.83 5.23
C LEU A 120 -1.10 5.32 6.65
N PRO A 121 -1.26 6.14 7.70
CA PRO A 121 -0.90 5.72 9.06
C PRO A 121 -1.75 4.54 9.52
N PHE A 122 -1.12 3.56 10.18
CA PHE A 122 -1.88 2.48 10.81
C PHE A 122 -2.93 3.03 11.79
N GLN A 123 -4.18 2.59 11.62
CA GLN A 123 -5.30 2.89 12.52
C GLN A 123 -5.63 1.68 13.41
N VAL A 124 -5.34 0.47 12.94
CA VAL A 124 -5.63 -0.78 13.66
C VAL A 124 -4.49 -1.08 14.63
N GLN A 125 -4.82 -1.17 15.92
CA GLN A 125 -3.87 -1.53 16.96
C GLN A 125 -3.53 -3.02 16.92
N ARG A 126 -2.36 -3.41 17.44
CA ARG A 126 -1.91 -4.81 17.43
C ARG A 126 -2.88 -5.76 18.12
N ASP A 127 -3.49 -5.36 19.23
CA ASP A 127 -4.46 -6.20 19.96
C ASP A 127 -5.78 -6.35 19.20
N GLN A 128 -6.21 -5.31 18.48
CA GLN A 128 -7.38 -5.38 17.60
C GLN A 128 -7.10 -6.35 16.43
N ALA A 129 -5.94 -6.24 15.79
CA ALA A 129 -5.54 -7.13 14.71
C ALA A 129 -5.47 -8.60 15.18
N ARG A 130 -4.89 -8.84 16.36
CA ARG A 130 -4.82 -10.17 16.99
C ARG A 130 -6.21 -10.73 17.28
N SER A 131 -7.11 -9.90 17.79
CA SER A 131 -8.49 -10.31 18.10
C SER A 131 -9.26 -10.66 16.84
N ALA A 132 -9.21 -9.81 15.81
CA ALA A 132 -9.86 -10.06 14.52
C ALA A 132 -9.30 -11.33 13.83
N PHE A 133 -7.99 -11.55 13.88
CA PHE A 133 -7.36 -12.74 13.32
C PHE A 133 -7.81 -14.02 14.04
N ARG A 134 -7.90 -13.99 15.37
CA ARG A 134 -8.40 -15.12 16.18
C ARG A 134 -9.86 -15.43 15.90
N GLU A 135 -10.69 -14.40 15.78
CA GLU A 135 -12.12 -14.55 15.45
C GLU A 135 -12.31 -15.18 14.07
N TRP A 136 -11.61 -14.64 13.05
CA TRP A 136 -11.64 -15.18 11.70
C TRP A 136 -11.25 -16.66 11.66
N LEU A 137 -10.15 -17.05 12.35
CA LEU A 137 -9.74 -18.45 12.45
C LEU A 137 -10.73 -19.35 13.19
N GLY A 138 -11.43 -18.79 14.19
CA GLY A 138 -12.49 -19.48 14.93
C GLY A 138 -13.65 -19.89 14.03
N ASN A 139 -13.96 -19.08 13.02
CA ASN A 139 -15.05 -19.31 12.06
C ASN A 139 -14.70 -20.34 10.96
N LEU A 140 -13.43 -20.76 10.86
CA LEU A 140 -12.99 -21.75 9.86
C LEU A 140 -13.17 -23.17 10.39
N TRP A 141 -14.24 -23.85 9.93
CA TRP A 141 -14.57 -25.22 10.33
C TRP A 141 -13.45 -26.22 10.02
N PHE A 142 -12.77 -26.06 8.88
CA PHE A 142 -11.66 -26.91 8.42
C PHE A 142 -10.26 -26.32 8.63
N ALA A 143 -10.11 -25.26 9.42
CA ALA A 143 -8.77 -24.73 9.67
C ALA A 143 -7.90 -25.79 10.40
N PRO A 144 -6.67 -26.06 9.92
CA PRO A 144 -5.77 -27.03 10.55
C PRO A 144 -5.56 -26.73 12.03
N SER A 145 -5.52 -27.78 12.87
CA SER A 145 -5.34 -27.63 14.33
C SER A 145 -4.09 -26.81 14.67
N LYS A 146 -2.97 -27.08 13.99
CA LYS A 146 -1.71 -26.32 14.15
C LYS A 146 -1.86 -24.82 13.88
N LEU A 147 -2.71 -24.42 12.93
CA LEU A 147 -2.96 -23.01 12.63
C LEU A 147 -3.79 -22.35 13.75
N LYS A 148 -4.78 -23.07 14.27
CA LYS A 148 -5.55 -22.62 15.43
C LYS A 148 -4.68 -22.50 16.69
N ASP A 149 -3.75 -23.44 16.89
CA ASP A 149 -2.81 -23.42 18.01
C ASP A 149 -1.81 -22.25 17.91
N TYR A 150 -1.28 -21.98 16.70
CA TYR A 150 -0.43 -20.82 16.44
C TYR A 150 -1.15 -19.50 16.75
N ALA A 151 -2.43 -19.37 16.37
CA ALA A 151 -3.21 -18.17 16.64
C ALA A 151 -3.61 -17.99 18.11
N ARG A 152 -3.74 -19.08 18.86
CA ARG A 152 -3.97 -19.06 20.30
C ARG A 152 -2.72 -18.66 21.07
N ASN A 153 -1.55 -19.17 20.66
CA ASN A 153 -0.29 -19.06 21.39
C ASN A 153 0.58 -17.85 20.97
N ASP A 154 -0.05 -16.71 20.69
CA ASP A 154 0.64 -15.44 20.37
C ASP A 154 1.20 -15.38 18.93
N ALA A 155 0.33 -15.57 17.93
CA ALA A 155 0.66 -15.25 16.54
C ALA A 155 1.29 -13.84 16.45
N ARG A 156 2.57 -13.80 16.08
CA ARG A 156 3.30 -12.54 15.87
C ARG A 156 2.82 -11.89 14.58
N LEU A 157 1.70 -11.19 14.67
CA LEU A 157 1.26 -10.27 13.61
C LEU A 157 2.26 -9.11 13.54
N THR A 158 2.81 -8.90 12.36
CA THR A 158 3.73 -7.80 12.07
C THR A 158 3.04 -6.86 11.09
N GLY A 159 2.94 -5.59 11.45
CA GLY A 159 2.46 -4.57 10.52
C GLY A 159 3.57 -4.19 9.54
N MET A 160 3.19 -3.90 8.30
CA MET A 160 4.12 -3.63 7.22
C MET A 160 3.57 -2.55 6.28
N TYR A 161 4.40 -1.56 5.98
CA TYR A 161 4.16 -0.61 4.91
C TYR A 161 4.73 -1.15 3.61
N VAL A 162 3.91 -1.16 2.56
CA VAL A 162 4.27 -1.63 1.23
C VAL A 162 4.19 -0.45 0.26
N PRO A 163 5.18 -0.23 -0.62
CA PRO A 163 5.20 0.92 -1.51
C PRO A 163 4.22 0.75 -2.67
N TYR A 164 3.59 1.85 -3.05
CA TYR A 164 2.71 1.97 -4.20
C TYR A 164 3.08 3.21 -5.02
N TRP A 165 2.93 3.11 -6.33
CA TRP A 165 2.78 4.27 -7.20
C TRP A 165 1.29 4.66 -7.23
N THR A 166 1.00 5.95 -7.16
CA THR A 166 -0.32 6.52 -7.44
C THR A 166 -0.26 7.24 -8.77
N TYR A 167 -1.20 6.94 -9.66
CA TYR A 167 -1.26 7.54 -10.99
C TYR A 167 -2.60 8.18 -11.26
N ASP A 168 -2.53 9.38 -11.80
CA ASP A 168 -3.65 10.01 -12.46
C ASP A 168 -3.61 9.72 -13.94
N ALA A 169 -4.77 9.37 -14.50
CA ALA A 169 -4.90 9.05 -15.90
C ALA A 169 -6.11 9.75 -16.52
N ASP A 170 -5.85 10.77 -17.35
CA ASP A 170 -6.84 11.30 -18.27
C ASP A 170 -6.91 10.41 -19.52
N THR A 171 -7.98 9.62 -19.63
CA THR A 171 -8.17 8.67 -20.71
C THR A 171 -9.23 9.15 -21.67
N THR A 172 -8.95 8.99 -22.96
CA THR A 172 -9.89 9.26 -24.04
C THR A 172 -9.84 8.13 -25.05
N THR A 173 -10.96 7.42 -25.17
CA THR A 173 -11.08 6.22 -26.01
C THR A 173 -12.15 6.42 -27.07
N THR A 174 -11.79 6.22 -28.33
CA THR A 174 -12.75 6.14 -29.44
C THR A 174 -13.16 4.69 -29.67
N TYR A 175 -14.45 4.43 -29.84
CA TYR A 175 -14.96 3.08 -30.12
C TYR A 175 -15.81 3.05 -31.38
N ARG A 176 -15.86 1.86 -32.00
CA ARG A 176 -16.78 1.48 -33.08
C ARG A 176 -17.29 0.08 -32.79
N GLY A 177 -18.57 -0.17 -32.99
CA GLY A 177 -19.21 -1.46 -32.74
C GLY A 177 -20.65 -1.48 -33.22
N GLU A 178 -21.43 -2.42 -32.71
CA GLU A 178 -22.87 -2.52 -33.00
C GLU A 178 -23.67 -2.31 -31.70
N ARG A 179 -24.72 -1.50 -31.78
CA ARG A 179 -25.72 -1.33 -30.72
C ARG A 179 -26.89 -2.26 -31.00
N GLY A 180 -27.19 -3.14 -30.05
CA GLY A 180 -28.38 -3.99 -30.06
C GLY A 180 -29.53 -3.32 -29.32
N ASP A 181 -30.58 -2.93 -30.04
CA ASP A 181 -31.81 -2.42 -29.45
C ASP A 181 -32.84 -3.57 -29.34
N ASN A 182 -33.23 -3.89 -28.10
CA ASN A 182 -34.24 -4.93 -27.84
C ASN A 182 -35.63 -4.44 -28.27
N TYR A 183 -36.37 -5.30 -28.98
CA TYR A 183 -37.77 -5.05 -29.32
C TYR A 183 -38.59 -6.33 -29.21
N GLN A 184 -39.87 -6.18 -28.83
CA GLN A 184 -40.78 -7.29 -28.67
C GLN A 184 -41.60 -7.50 -29.94
N VAL A 185 -41.73 -8.76 -30.34
CA VAL A 185 -42.56 -9.17 -31.49
C VAL A 185 -43.50 -10.27 -31.05
N ARG A 186 -44.76 -10.19 -31.50
CA ARG A 186 -45.71 -11.28 -31.35
C ARG A 186 -45.42 -12.31 -32.44
N GLU A 187 -45.03 -13.51 -32.04
CA GLU A 187 -44.84 -14.63 -32.96
C GLU A 187 -45.94 -15.65 -32.75
N THR A 188 -46.54 -16.05 -33.88
CA THR A 188 -47.46 -17.15 -33.95
C THR A 188 -46.68 -18.44 -34.16
N TYR A 189 -46.98 -19.46 -33.37
CA TYR A 189 -46.46 -20.82 -33.56
C TYR A 189 -47.58 -21.83 -33.38
N ARG A 190 -47.38 -23.02 -33.95
CA ARG A 190 -48.31 -24.13 -33.80
C ARG A 190 -47.88 -25.01 -32.64
N ALA A 191 -48.83 -25.35 -31.78
CA ALA A 191 -48.66 -26.26 -30.66
C ALA A 191 -49.66 -27.41 -30.80
N VAL A 192 -49.33 -28.57 -30.26
CA VAL A 192 -50.31 -29.66 -30.14
C VAL A 192 -50.85 -29.64 -28.71
N GLU A 193 -52.14 -29.38 -28.57
CA GLU A 193 -52.85 -29.46 -27.29
C GLU A 193 -54.00 -30.46 -27.46
N ASN A 194 -54.08 -31.45 -26.57
CA ASN A 194 -55.10 -32.52 -26.63
C ASN A 194 -55.16 -33.30 -27.97
N GLY A 195 -54.03 -33.40 -28.68
CA GLY A 195 -53.95 -34.13 -29.95
C GLY A 195 -54.40 -33.33 -31.18
N GLU A 196 -54.80 -32.07 -31.01
CA GLU A 196 -55.15 -31.15 -32.10
C GLU A 196 -54.09 -30.06 -32.27
N GLU A 197 -53.83 -29.67 -33.52
CA GLU A 197 -52.89 -28.60 -33.86
C GLU A 197 -53.57 -27.25 -33.63
N VAL A 198 -53.14 -26.50 -32.61
CA VAL A 198 -53.68 -25.20 -32.23
C VAL A 198 -52.67 -24.09 -32.49
N GLU A 199 -53.18 -22.94 -32.94
CA GLU A 199 -52.37 -21.73 -33.11
C GLU A 199 -52.24 -20.98 -31.77
N ARG A 200 -51.00 -20.63 -31.41
CA ARG A 200 -50.68 -19.88 -30.19
C ARG A 200 -49.78 -18.70 -30.51
N THR A 201 -49.95 -17.62 -29.77
CA THR A 201 -49.08 -16.44 -29.86
C THR A 201 -48.24 -16.32 -28.61
N ARG A 202 -46.93 -16.09 -28.79
CA ARG A 202 -46.02 -15.71 -27.71
C ARG A 202 -45.34 -14.38 -28.04
N ILE A 203 -44.96 -13.65 -27.00
CA ILE A 203 -44.11 -12.47 -27.16
C ILE A 203 -42.66 -12.95 -27.10
N VAL A 204 -41.88 -12.66 -28.13
CA VAL A 204 -40.44 -12.92 -28.16
C VAL A 204 -39.67 -11.60 -28.17
N THR A 205 -38.54 -11.58 -27.47
CA THR A 205 -37.59 -10.46 -27.54
C THR A 205 -36.61 -10.72 -28.69
N LYS A 206 -36.54 -9.78 -29.63
CA LYS A 206 -35.56 -9.76 -30.72
C LYS A 206 -34.59 -8.59 -30.52
N ILE A 207 -33.39 -8.70 -31.09
CA ILE A 207 -32.36 -7.68 -31.04
C ILE A 207 -32.20 -7.08 -32.43
N ARG A 208 -32.28 -5.76 -32.54
CA ARG A 208 -31.95 -5.02 -33.77
C ARG A 208 -30.55 -4.44 -33.64
N TRP A 209 -29.63 -4.92 -34.46
CA TRP A 209 -28.27 -4.40 -34.51
C TRP A 209 -28.17 -3.18 -35.44
N SER A 210 -27.46 -2.15 -34.99
CA SER A 210 -27.14 -0.96 -35.79
C SER A 210 -25.69 -0.52 -35.51
N PRO A 211 -24.95 0.01 -36.51
CA PRO A 211 -23.61 0.53 -36.26
C PRO A 211 -23.62 1.65 -35.23
N ALA A 212 -22.67 1.63 -34.30
CA ALA A 212 -22.48 2.64 -33.28
C ALA A 212 -20.99 3.02 -33.19
N ALA A 213 -20.73 4.30 -32.97
CA ALA A 213 -19.39 4.82 -32.76
C ALA A 213 -19.46 6.02 -31.80
N GLY A 214 -18.38 6.27 -31.09
CA GLY A 214 -18.31 7.40 -30.18
C GLY A 214 -16.94 7.56 -29.55
N GLN A 215 -16.86 8.52 -28.65
CA GLN A 215 -15.69 8.82 -27.84
C GLN A 215 -16.12 8.86 -26.37
N VAL A 216 -15.34 8.24 -25.51
CA VAL A 216 -15.55 8.23 -24.06
C VAL A 216 -14.30 8.81 -23.43
N ALA A 217 -14.48 9.85 -22.62
CA ALA A 217 -13.43 10.40 -21.76
C ALA A 217 -13.71 10.01 -20.31
N ARG A 218 -12.66 9.61 -19.59
CA ARG A 218 -12.67 9.26 -18.17
C ARG A 218 -11.36 9.69 -17.54
N PHE A 219 -11.47 10.44 -16.45
CA PHE A 219 -10.35 10.71 -15.56
C PHE A 219 -10.34 9.64 -14.47
N PHE A 220 -9.17 9.08 -14.20
CA PHE A 220 -8.91 8.23 -13.06
C PHE A 220 -7.96 8.99 -12.14
N ASP A 221 -8.35 9.08 -10.88
CA ASP A 221 -7.65 9.78 -9.81
C ASP A 221 -7.07 8.71 -8.87
N ASP A 222 -5.80 8.81 -8.51
CA ASP A 222 -5.13 7.92 -7.56
C ASP A 222 -5.24 6.41 -7.88
N VAL A 223 -4.90 6.03 -9.12
CA VAL A 223 -4.79 4.60 -9.48
C VAL A 223 -3.55 4.01 -8.81
N LEU A 224 -3.77 3.05 -7.92
CA LEU A 224 -2.71 2.38 -7.18
C LEU A 224 -2.06 1.28 -8.02
N VAL A 225 -0.73 1.32 -8.10
CA VAL A 225 0.08 0.22 -8.62
C VAL A 225 1.10 -0.21 -7.58
N LEU A 226 1.01 -1.46 -7.15
CA LEU A 226 1.96 -2.05 -6.21
C LEU A 226 3.38 -1.95 -6.75
N ALA A 227 4.27 -1.32 -5.98
CA ALA A 227 5.67 -1.12 -6.33
C ALA A 227 6.60 -2.14 -5.65
N SER A 228 6.05 -3.23 -5.09
CA SER A 228 6.77 -4.31 -4.40
C SER A 228 6.62 -5.65 -5.12
N ARG A 229 7.60 -6.53 -4.96
CA ARG A 229 7.57 -7.93 -5.43
C ARG A 229 7.44 -8.94 -4.28
N SER A 230 7.34 -8.47 -3.04
CA SER A 230 7.39 -9.32 -1.85
C SER A 230 6.08 -10.05 -1.54
N LEU A 231 4.95 -9.52 -2.00
CA LEU A 231 3.63 -10.10 -1.80
C LEU A 231 2.97 -10.46 -3.15
N PRO A 232 2.21 -11.58 -3.22
CA PRO A 232 1.43 -11.90 -4.41
C PRO A 232 0.42 -10.80 -4.73
N ARG A 233 0.40 -10.36 -5.98
CA ARG A 233 -0.45 -9.28 -6.48
C ARG A 233 -1.94 -9.50 -6.20
N ASP A 234 -2.42 -10.73 -6.38
CA ASP A 234 -3.81 -11.11 -6.16
C ASP A 234 -4.23 -10.97 -4.69
N VAL A 235 -3.29 -11.15 -3.76
CA VAL A 235 -3.53 -10.96 -2.34
C VAL A 235 -3.61 -9.48 -2.00
N THR A 236 -2.71 -8.65 -2.54
CA THR A 236 -2.67 -7.21 -2.29
C THR A 236 -3.84 -6.47 -2.94
N GLU A 237 -4.23 -6.83 -4.15
CA GLU A 237 -5.37 -6.21 -4.86
C GLU A 237 -6.71 -6.52 -4.15
N ARG A 238 -6.79 -7.65 -3.43
CA ARG A 238 -7.96 -7.97 -2.60
C ARG A 238 -8.08 -7.13 -1.31
N LEU A 239 -7.02 -6.41 -0.93
CA LEU A 239 -7.06 -5.48 0.21
C LEU A 239 -7.60 -4.10 -0.20
N GLU A 240 -7.66 -3.82 -1.49
CA GLU A 240 -8.19 -2.58 -2.03
C GLU A 240 -9.72 -2.52 -1.96
N PRO A 241 -10.31 -1.31 -1.90
CA PRO A 241 -9.67 0.01 -1.95
C PRO A 241 -9.02 0.44 -0.62
N TRP A 242 -7.88 1.14 -0.71
CA TRP A 242 -7.23 1.79 0.43
C TRP A 242 -7.84 3.16 0.72
N ASP A 243 -7.72 3.63 1.95
CA ASP A 243 -8.26 4.92 2.41
C ASP A 243 -7.31 6.09 2.09
N LEU A 244 -7.26 6.48 0.82
CA LEU A 244 -6.33 7.51 0.34
C LEU A 244 -6.65 8.92 0.87
N ALA A 245 -7.89 9.17 1.27
CA ALA A 245 -8.31 10.45 1.86
C ALA A 245 -7.62 10.74 3.21
N ASN A 246 -7.07 9.71 3.87
CA ASN A 246 -6.36 9.82 5.15
C ASN A 246 -4.84 9.60 4.99
N LEU A 247 -4.30 9.79 3.79
CA LEU A 247 -2.85 9.90 3.59
C LEU A 247 -2.29 11.09 4.36
N THR A 248 -1.11 10.89 4.94
CA THR A 248 -0.32 11.94 5.57
C THR A 248 1.00 12.09 4.84
N PRO A 249 1.60 13.29 4.82
CA PRO A 249 2.97 13.46 4.35
C PRO A 249 3.90 12.45 5.00
N TYR A 250 4.81 11.88 4.21
CA TYR A 250 5.70 10.85 4.68
C TYR A 250 6.57 11.36 5.83
N GLN A 251 6.53 10.67 6.97
CA GLN A 251 7.43 10.90 8.11
C GLN A 251 7.87 9.55 8.67
N GLU A 252 9.16 9.40 8.89
CA GLU A 252 9.77 8.16 9.40
C GLU A 252 9.21 7.74 10.77
N ASP A 253 8.70 8.69 11.56
CA ASP A 253 8.05 8.47 12.85
C ASP A 253 6.97 7.36 12.76
N TYR A 254 6.16 7.36 11.69
CA TYR A 254 5.09 6.38 11.48
C TYR A 254 5.60 4.96 11.18
N LEU A 255 6.88 4.80 10.83
CA LEU A 255 7.51 3.51 10.55
C LEU A 255 8.07 2.85 11.82
N SER A 256 8.24 3.59 12.93
CA SER A 256 8.84 3.04 14.14
C SER A 256 7.99 1.90 14.72
N GLY A 257 8.59 0.71 14.88
CA GLY A 257 7.88 -0.50 15.32
C GLY A 257 7.09 -1.22 14.23
N PHE A 258 7.22 -0.79 12.97
CA PHE A 258 6.64 -1.42 11.79
C PHE A 258 7.72 -1.83 10.81
N ARG A 259 7.41 -2.82 9.96
CA ARG A 259 8.22 -3.09 8.78
C ARG A 259 7.86 -2.11 7.68
N SER A 260 8.81 -1.77 6.83
CA SER A 260 8.54 -1.00 5.62
C SER A 260 9.41 -1.50 4.49
N GLU A 261 8.88 -1.48 3.28
CA GLU A 261 9.63 -1.73 2.06
C GLU A 261 9.87 -0.47 1.24
N MET A 262 11.01 -0.45 0.56
CA MET A 262 11.29 0.42 -0.56
C MET A 262 10.71 -0.17 -1.84
N TYR A 263 10.44 0.68 -2.83
CA TYR A 263 9.99 0.19 -4.13
C TYR A 263 11.06 -0.71 -4.76
N GLN A 264 10.58 -1.80 -5.35
CA GLN A 264 11.34 -2.78 -6.13
C GLN A 264 10.98 -2.74 -7.62
N ILE A 265 9.87 -2.07 -7.95
CA ILE A 265 9.41 -1.83 -9.31
C ILE A 265 9.59 -0.34 -9.57
N GLU A 266 10.47 -0.02 -10.52
CA GLU A 266 10.75 1.35 -10.94
C GLU A 266 9.52 2.02 -11.54
N LEU A 267 9.48 3.35 -11.49
CA LEU A 267 8.35 4.18 -11.95
C LEU A 267 7.88 3.86 -13.38
N GLU A 268 8.79 3.55 -14.32
CA GLU A 268 8.38 3.23 -15.70
C GLU A 268 7.72 1.84 -15.83
N GLN A 269 8.07 0.90 -14.94
CA GLN A 269 7.62 -0.49 -15.02
C GLN A 269 6.32 -0.76 -14.27
N GLY A 270 6.05 0.02 -13.22
CA GLY A 270 4.81 -0.05 -12.43
C GLY A 270 3.75 0.81 -13.07
#